data_AF-A0A173MFB7-F1
#
_entry.id   AF-A0A173MFB7-F1
#
_cell.length_a   1.000
_cell.length_b   1.000
_cell.length_c   1.000
_cell.angle_alpha   90.00
_cell.angle_beta   90.00
_cell.angle_gamma   90.00
#
_symmetry.space_group_name_H-M   'P 1'
#
loop_
_entity.id
_entity.type
_entity.pdbx_description
1 polymer ?
#
loop_
_entity_poly.entity_id
_entity_poly.type
_entity_poly.pdbx_seq_one_letter_code
_entity_poly.pdbx_strand_id
1 'polypeptide(L)'
;MKLCFPVLLHICLFQVVIAHAQIRRDTTRPNPFINYAKVNMHQWAGYKPEKADPGKNAQELTFFQRMFHGRNNGLDGKKGFRGPDLLVKIDALRSGDSIILHFIVGVPGDAQSTIEYFVNPRYGKIKIVSDGGDGGDGGKGSKGKIKASYRNMCGGNGGDGGDGGDAGYITVHVDSTAIPYVNNRCMTFSNFGGIGGQGGDGGKGRSLTGYKKKPLPHDGEDGLDGVEGNSSNRIVMIGPNGNMIGWK
;
A
#
# COMPACT_ATOMS: atom_id res chain seq x y z
N MET A 1 -43.26 -36.42 -56.61
CA MET A 1 -41.96 -35.77 -56.28
C MET A 1 -42.00 -35.25 -54.85
N LYS A 2 -41.46 -35.98 -53.88
CA LYS A 2 -41.33 -35.54 -52.48
C LYS A 2 -40.10 -36.21 -51.85
N LEU A 3 -38.92 -35.63 -52.10
CA LEU A 3 -37.65 -36.03 -51.50
C LEU A 3 -36.73 -34.79 -51.48
N CYS A 4 -37.06 -33.82 -50.64
CA CYS A 4 -36.21 -32.61 -50.47
C CYS A 4 -35.97 -32.19 -49.01
N PHE A 5 -36.60 -32.84 -48.02
CA PHE A 5 -36.52 -32.38 -46.64
C PHE A 5 -35.39 -32.96 -45.77
N PRO A 6 -35.03 -34.26 -45.83
CA PRO A 6 -34.06 -34.80 -44.86
C PRO A 6 -32.60 -34.41 -45.16
N VAL A 7 -32.27 -34.14 -46.42
CA VAL A 7 -30.91 -33.78 -46.84
C VAL A 7 -30.57 -32.32 -46.48
N LEU A 8 -31.53 -31.41 -46.63
CA LEU A 8 -31.36 -30.00 -46.26
C LEU A 8 -31.19 -29.81 -44.74
N LEU A 9 -31.88 -30.61 -43.93
CA LEU A 9 -31.73 -30.58 -42.47
C LEU A 9 -30.32 -30.99 -42.02
N HIS A 10 -29.71 -32.00 -42.66
CA HIS A 10 -28.36 -32.45 -42.32
C HIS A 10 -27.28 -31.44 -42.73
N ILE A 11 -27.44 -30.77 -43.88
CA ILE A 11 -26.51 -29.74 -44.34
C ILE A 11 -26.53 -28.52 -43.41
N CYS A 12 -27.72 -28.09 -42.96
CA CYS A 12 -27.85 -26.98 -42.01
C CYS A 12 -27.30 -27.33 -40.62
N LEU A 13 -27.52 -28.54 -40.11
CA LEU A 13 -26.96 -28.99 -38.83
C LEU A 13 -25.42 -29.07 -38.86
N PHE A 14 -24.82 -29.49 -39.97
CA PHE A 14 -23.36 -29.51 -40.12
C PHE A 14 -22.75 -28.11 -40.05
N GLN A 15 -23.35 -27.11 -40.69
CA GLN A 15 -22.86 -25.72 -40.64
C GLN A 15 -22.97 -25.13 -39.24
N VAL A 16 -24.04 -25.42 -38.49
CA VAL A 16 -24.20 -24.96 -37.10
C VAL A 16 -23.21 -25.63 -36.15
N VAL A 17 -22.94 -26.93 -36.35
CA VAL A 17 -21.93 -27.67 -35.56
C VAL A 17 -20.51 -27.18 -35.90
N ILE A 18 -20.20 -26.90 -37.17
CA ILE A 18 -18.90 -26.33 -37.58
C ILE A 18 -18.74 -24.91 -37.03
N ALA A 19 -19.77 -24.06 -37.08
CA ALA A 19 -19.74 -22.73 -36.50
C ALA A 19 -19.56 -22.76 -34.96
N HIS A 20 -20.25 -23.66 -34.25
CA HIS A 20 -20.06 -23.85 -32.81
C HIS A 20 -18.69 -24.47 -32.47
N ALA A 21 -18.16 -25.35 -33.33
CA ALA A 21 -16.83 -25.93 -33.16
C ALA A 21 -15.72 -24.92 -33.45
N GLN A 22 -15.91 -23.97 -34.38
CA GLN A 22 -14.97 -22.89 -34.65
C GLN A 22 -14.97 -21.84 -33.54
N ILE A 23 -16.14 -21.48 -32.98
CA ILE A 23 -16.25 -20.58 -31.83
C ILE A 23 -15.57 -21.17 -30.59
N ARG A 24 -15.60 -22.50 -30.40
CA ARG A 24 -14.86 -23.17 -29.31
C ARG A 24 -13.37 -23.44 -29.60
N ARG A 25 -12.90 -23.27 -30.85
CA ARG A 25 -11.52 -23.59 -31.27
C ARG A 25 -10.63 -22.37 -31.52
N ASP A 26 -11.14 -21.15 -31.49
CA ASP A 26 -10.30 -19.96 -31.72
C ASP A 26 -9.60 -19.47 -30.44
N THR A 27 -9.12 -20.40 -29.60
CA THR A 27 -8.15 -20.14 -28.51
C THR A 27 -6.71 -19.99 -29.02
N THR A 28 -6.51 -20.06 -30.33
CA THR A 28 -5.18 -19.94 -30.98
C THR A 28 -4.81 -18.50 -31.30
N ARG A 29 -5.79 -17.58 -31.36
CA ARG A 29 -5.50 -16.16 -31.52
C ARG A 29 -5.24 -15.52 -30.16
N PRO A 30 -4.11 -14.81 -29.99
CA PRO A 30 -3.83 -14.10 -28.76
C PRO A 30 -4.96 -13.10 -28.49
N ASN A 31 -5.61 -13.21 -27.33
CA ASN A 31 -6.64 -12.26 -26.89
C ASN A 31 -6.08 -10.82 -27.05
N PRO A 32 -6.70 -9.96 -27.88
CA PRO A 32 -6.17 -8.63 -28.20
C PRO A 32 -6.13 -7.69 -26.98
N PHE A 33 -6.87 -8.00 -25.92
CA PHE A 33 -6.85 -7.25 -24.66
C PHE A 33 -5.64 -7.61 -23.77
N ILE A 34 -4.94 -8.71 -24.06
CA ILE A 34 -3.77 -9.14 -23.30
C ILE A 34 -2.51 -8.56 -23.94
N ASN A 35 -1.81 -7.70 -23.20
CA ASN A 35 -0.48 -7.26 -23.59
C ASN A 35 0.57 -8.34 -23.24
N TYR A 36 0.78 -9.29 -24.15
CA TYR A 36 1.70 -10.42 -23.97
C TYR A 36 3.15 -10.04 -23.66
N ALA A 37 3.59 -8.81 -24.00
CA ALA A 37 4.93 -8.33 -23.63
C ALA A 37 5.07 -8.15 -22.11
N LYS A 38 3.99 -7.80 -21.41
CA LYS A 38 3.97 -7.58 -19.95
C LYS A 38 3.73 -8.85 -19.15
N VAL A 39 3.15 -9.87 -19.79
CA VAL A 39 2.69 -11.10 -19.13
C VAL A 39 3.81 -11.89 -18.45
N ASN A 40 5.03 -11.83 -18.99
CA ASN A 40 6.20 -12.49 -18.42
C ASN A 40 7.06 -11.56 -17.54
N MET A 41 6.64 -10.31 -17.30
CA MET A 41 7.38 -9.34 -16.50
C MET A 41 6.99 -9.40 -15.02
N HIS A 42 7.78 -8.72 -14.18
CA HIS A 42 7.36 -8.39 -12.82
C HIS A 42 6.37 -7.22 -12.86
N GLN A 43 5.20 -7.44 -12.29
CA GLN A 43 4.11 -6.47 -12.22
C GLN A 43 3.84 -6.11 -10.75
N TRP A 44 3.46 -4.86 -10.55
CA TRP A 44 3.23 -4.31 -9.22
C TRP A 44 1.84 -3.69 -9.16
N ALA A 45 1.01 -4.18 -8.24
CA ALA A 45 -0.35 -3.74 -8.00
C ALA A 45 -0.45 -3.30 -6.54
N GLY A 46 0.03 -2.10 -6.23
CA GLY A 46 0.29 -1.74 -4.85
C GLY A 46 -0.04 -0.31 -4.52
N TYR A 47 -0.64 -0.13 -3.36
CA TYR A 47 -0.83 1.16 -2.72
C TYR A 47 -0.01 1.19 -1.42
N LYS A 48 1.01 2.04 -1.40
CA LYS A 48 1.69 2.48 -0.17
C LYS A 48 1.54 4.00 -0.12
N PRO A 49 0.87 4.58 0.89
CA PRO A 49 0.80 6.02 1.04
C PRO A 49 2.19 6.63 1.21
N GLU A 50 2.34 7.89 0.81
CA GLU A 50 3.56 8.66 1.07
C GLU A 50 3.79 8.83 2.58
N LYS A 51 5.05 9.02 2.96
CA LYS A 51 5.44 9.33 4.34
C LYS A 51 4.70 10.60 4.79
N ALA A 52 4.13 10.56 5.99
CA ALA A 52 3.40 11.69 6.54
C ALA A 52 4.33 12.88 6.81
N ASP A 53 3.74 14.09 6.79
CA ASP A 53 4.52 15.32 6.93
C ASP A 53 5.28 15.34 8.27
N PRO A 54 6.55 15.78 8.26
CA PRO A 54 7.31 15.97 9.48
C PRO A 54 6.75 17.14 10.29
N GLY A 55 6.98 17.06 11.59
CA GLY A 55 6.78 18.13 12.53
C GLY A 55 7.72 19.30 12.24
N LYS A 56 7.22 20.52 12.39
CA LYS A 56 8.02 21.73 12.14
C LYS A 56 9.04 21.92 13.25
N ASN A 57 10.27 22.24 12.84
CA ASN A 57 11.30 22.66 13.77
C ASN A 57 10.89 23.95 14.48
N ALA A 58 11.17 24.04 15.77
CA ALA A 58 10.97 25.25 16.56
C ALA A 58 11.75 26.47 15.99
N GLN A 59 12.83 26.19 15.27
CA GLN A 59 13.69 27.17 14.59
C GLN A 59 13.14 27.66 13.24
N GLU A 60 12.04 27.11 12.76
CA GLU A 60 11.38 27.48 11.50
C GLU A 60 10.03 28.17 11.74
N LEU A 61 9.52 28.14 12.98
CA LEU A 61 8.36 28.91 13.39
C LEU A 61 8.56 30.41 13.13
N THR A 62 7.48 31.09 12.72
CA THR A 62 7.53 32.47 12.20
C THR A 62 8.06 33.49 13.22
N PHE A 63 8.55 34.63 12.74
CA PHE A 63 9.10 35.73 13.57
C PHE A 63 8.17 36.16 14.72
N PHE A 64 6.87 36.27 14.47
CA PHE A 64 5.88 36.61 15.49
C PHE A 64 5.72 35.51 16.55
N GLN A 65 5.74 34.24 16.16
CA GLN A 65 5.70 33.11 17.12
C GLN A 65 6.97 33.07 18.00
N ARG A 66 8.13 33.48 17.47
CA ARG A 66 9.39 33.59 18.25
C ARG A 66 9.45 34.77 19.21
N MET A 67 8.66 35.82 18.99
CA MET A 67 8.66 37.04 19.81
C MET A 67 7.76 36.93 21.04
N PHE A 68 6.65 36.21 20.95
CA PHE A 68 5.66 36.13 22.04
C PHE A 68 5.76 34.84 22.89
N HIS A 69 6.52 33.83 22.44
CA HIS A 69 6.73 32.58 23.17
C HIS A 69 8.21 32.42 23.56
N GLY A 70 8.44 31.91 24.78
CA GLY A 70 9.78 31.75 25.37
C GLY A 70 10.64 30.66 24.71
N ARG A 71 10.98 29.58 25.43
CA ARG A 71 11.46 28.35 24.78
C ARG A 71 10.36 27.82 23.85
N ASN A 72 10.72 27.47 22.63
CA ASN A 72 9.81 26.90 21.64
C ASN A 72 10.07 25.40 21.48
N ASN A 73 9.02 24.61 21.53
CA ASN A 73 9.09 23.18 21.29
C ASN A 73 9.01 22.90 19.78
N GLY A 74 9.58 21.77 19.36
CA GLY A 74 9.27 21.19 18.07
C GLY A 74 7.79 20.80 17.99
N LEU A 75 7.23 20.76 16.79
CA LEU A 75 5.91 20.17 16.58
C LEU A 75 6.04 18.68 16.31
N ASP A 76 4.99 17.93 16.62
CA ASP A 76 4.96 16.49 16.38
C ASP A 76 4.84 16.18 14.89
N GLY A 77 5.40 15.03 14.50
CA GLY A 77 5.20 14.45 13.18
C GLY A 77 3.76 13.98 12.98
N LYS A 78 3.28 14.01 11.74
CA LYS A 78 1.93 13.52 11.44
C LYS A 78 1.91 11.99 11.39
N LYS A 79 0.76 11.42 11.75
CA LYS A 79 0.50 9.98 11.60
C LYS A 79 0.46 9.57 10.13
N GLY A 80 1.07 8.42 9.82
CA GLY A 80 1.01 7.75 8.53
C GLY A 80 -0.41 7.32 8.14
N PHE A 81 -0.74 7.40 6.86
CA PHE A 81 -2.04 6.96 6.38
C PHE A 81 -2.18 5.44 6.38
N ARG A 82 -3.39 4.94 6.65
CA ARG A 82 -3.70 3.52 6.55
C ARG A 82 -3.67 3.05 5.09
N GLY A 83 -3.16 1.85 4.84
CA GLY A 83 -3.25 1.16 3.54
C GLY A 83 -4.70 0.77 3.19
N PRO A 84 -5.12 0.83 1.92
CA PRO A 84 -6.50 0.61 1.51
C PRO A 84 -6.82 -0.88 1.48
N ASP A 85 -8.04 -1.23 1.87
CA ASP A 85 -8.48 -2.61 1.73
C ASP A 85 -8.61 -2.96 0.24
N LEU A 86 -8.01 -4.07 -0.18
CA LEU A 86 -7.98 -4.52 -1.56
C LEU A 86 -8.88 -5.74 -1.76
N LEU A 87 -9.64 -5.70 -2.85
CA LEU A 87 -10.32 -6.84 -3.43
C LEU A 87 -9.56 -7.30 -4.67
N VAL A 88 -9.13 -8.55 -4.65
CA VAL A 88 -8.44 -9.20 -5.76
C VAL A 88 -9.32 -10.32 -6.28
N LYS A 89 -9.55 -10.39 -7.60
CA LYS A 89 -10.15 -11.55 -8.25
C LYS A 89 -9.11 -12.22 -9.15
N ILE A 90 -9.06 -13.53 -9.13
CA ILE A 90 -8.10 -14.32 -9.91
C ILE A 90 -8.86 -15.35 -10.73
N ASP A 91 -8.63 -15.36 -12.04
CA ASP A 91 -9.07 -16.40 -12.96
C ASP A 91 -7.92 -16.86 -13.87
N ALA A 92 -8.05 -18.03 -14.48
CA ALA A 92 -7.04 -18.59 -15.38
C ALA A 92 -7.58 -18.71 -16.81
N LEU A 93 -6.95 -17.99 -17.72
CA LEU A 93 -7.27 -17.96 -19.14
C LEU A 93 -6.38 -18.93 -19.90
N ARG A 94 -6.99 -19.82 -20.69
CA ARG A 94 -6.27 -20.66 -21.65
C ARG A 94 -5.91 -19.83 -22.89
N SER A 95 -4.63 -19.78 -23.24
CA SER A 95 -4.12 -19.13 -24.45
C SER A 95 -3.14 -20.06 -25.14
N GLY A 96 -3.59 -20.72 -26.22
CA GLY A 96 -2.89 -21.83 -26.85
C GLY A 96 -2.54 -22.94 -25.84
N ASP A 97 -1.25 -23.29 -25.77
CA ASP A 97 -0.69 -24.29 -24.85
C ASP A 97 -0.27 -23.69 -23.49
N SER A 98 -0.57 -22.41 -23.25
CA SER A 98 -0.21 -21.71 -22.03
C SER A 98 -1.44 -21.31 -21.22
N ILE A 99 -1.18 -21.01 -19.95
CA ILE A 99 -2.17 -20.48 -19.02
C ILE A 99 -1.71 -19.09 -18.62
N ILE A 100 -2.60 -18.12 -18.72
CA ILE A 100 -2.38 -16.77 -18.25
C ILE A 100 -3.32 -16.54 -17.07
N LEU A 101 -2.76 -16.20 -15.91
CA LEU A 101 -3.55 -15.75 -14.78
C LEU A 101 -3.98 -14.31 -15.01
N HIS A 102 -5.25 -14.04 -14.79
CA HIS A 102 -5.83 -12.71 -14.84
C HIS A 102 -6.16 -12.27 -13.42
N PHE A 103 -5.70 -11.06 -13.06
CA PHE A 103 -5.90 -10.46 -11.75
C PHE A 103 -6.67 -9.17 -11.93
N ILE A 104 -7.79 -9.03 -11.24
CA ILE A 104 -8.54 -7.79 -11.12
C ILE A 104 -8.31 -7.28 -9.71
N VAL A 105 -7.61 -6.16 -9.55
CA VAL A 105 -7.26 -5.58 -8.23
C VAL A 105 -7.95 -4.24 -8.10
N GLY A 106 -8.67 -4.00 -7.01
CA GLY A 106 -9.31 -2.69 -6.76
C GLY A 106 -9.67 -2.47 -5.29
N VAL A 107 -10.05 -1.24 -4.96
CA VAL A 107 -10.55 -0.84 -3.64
C VAL A 107 -12.08 -1.01 -3.62
N PRO A 108 -12.66 -1.74 -2.65
CA PRO A 108 -14.11 -1.89 -2.54
C PRO A 108 -14.82 -0.52 -2.49
N GLY A 109 -15.81 -0.35 -3.37
CA GLY A 109 -16.58 0.89 -3.46
C GLY A 109 -15.96 1.97 -4.37
N ASP A 110 -14.76 1.75 -4.92
CA ASP A 110 -14.13 2.65 -5.88
C ASP A 110 -13.84 1.95 -7.21
N ALA A 111 -14.78 2.05 -8.14
CA ALA A 111 -14.66 1.45 -9.47
C ALA A 111 -13.52 2.05 -10.31
N GLN A 112 -13.09 3.29 -10.04
CA GLN A 112 -12.01 3.94 -10.80
C GLN A 112 -10.62 3.40 -10.40
N SER A 113 -10.52 2.77 -9.23
CA SER A 113 -9.28 2.17 -8.72
C SER A 113 -9.00 0.75 -9.23
N THR A 114 -9.87 0.19 -10.09
CA THR A 114 -9.74 -1.20 -10.55
C THR A 114 -8.74 -1.31 -11.70
N ILE A 115 -7.74 -2.17 -11.53
CA ILE A 115 -6.68 -2.42 -12.52
C ILE A 115 -6.58 -3.91 -12.81
N GLU A 116 -6.47 -4.25 -14.09
CA GLU A 116 -6.31 -5.61 -14.58
C GLU A 116 -4.84 -5.93 -14.87
N TYR A 117 -4.39 -7.11 -14.46
CA TYR A 117 -3.05 -7.63 -14.72
C TYR A 117 -3.15 -9.04 -15.31
N PHE A 118 -2.22 -9.34 -16.21
CA PHE A 118 -2.12 -10.65 -16.85
C PHE A 118 -0.73 -11.21 -16.59
N VAL A 119 -0.62 -12.42 -16.02
CA VAL A 119 0.65 -13.01 -15.58
C VAL A 119 0.76 -14.44 -16.08
N ASN A 120 1.86 -14.79 -16.73
CA ASN A 120 2.17 -16.18 -17.00
C ASN A 120 2.72 -16.81 -15.70
N PRO A 121 2.06 -17.82 -15.10
CA PRO A 121 2.47 -18.39 -13.83
C PRO A 121 3.81 -19.15 -13.89
N ARG A 122 4.38 -19.35 -15.09
CA ARG A 122 5.71 -19.95 -15.28
C ARG A 122 6.84 -18.94 -15.29
N TYR A 123 6.61 -17.72 -15.77
CA TYR A 123 7.67 -16.74 -16.05
C TYR A 123 7.42 -15.38 -15.40
N GLY A 124 6.17 -14.92 -15.40
CA GLY A 124 5.78 -13.63 -14.84
C GLY A 124 5.69 -13.67 -13.32
N LYS A 125 5.65 -12.47 -12.73
CA LYS A 125 5.46 -12.29 -11.29
C LYS A 125 4.54 -11.10 -11.05
N ILE A 126 3.74 -11.16 -10.00
CA ILE A 126 2.93 -10.06 -9.51
C ILE A 126 3.11 -9.90 -8.00
N LYS A 127 3.27 -8.66 -7.57
CA LYS A 127 3.24 -8.28 -6.16
C LYS A 127 2.06 -7.35 -5.91
N ILE A 128 1.18 -7.75 -4.99
CA ILE A 128 -0.01 -7.00 -4.58
C ILE A 128 0.25 -6.38 -3.21
N VAL A 129 0.11 -5.07 -3.07
CA VAL A 129 0.52 -4.34 -1.86
C VAL A 129 -0.58 -3.46 -1.29
N SER A 130 -0.83 -3.62 0.01
CA SER A 130 -1.67 -2.76 0.83
C SER A 130 -0.94 -2.41 2.11
N ASP A 131 0.16 -1.68 1.96
CA ASP A 131 1.01 -1.29 3.08
C ASP A 131 0.53 0.04 3.67
N GLY A 132 0.77 0.23 4.97
CA GLY A 132 0.58 1.52 5.64
C GLY A 132 1.67 2.53 5.27
N GLY A 133 1.33 3.82 5.35
CA GLY A 133 2.26 4.92 5.16
C GLY A 133 3.11 5.15 6.40
N ASP A 134 4.35 5.60 6.19
CA ASP A 134 5.26 5.86 7.30
C ASP A 134 4.87 7.15 8.04
N GLY A 135 5.10 7.20 9.36
CA GLY A 135 4.86 8.38 10.19
C GLY A 135 5.88 9.49 9.92
N GLY A 136 5.48 10.73 10.13
CA GLY A 136 6.35 11.91 10.00
C GLY A 136 7.29 12.03 11.19
N ASP A 137 8.49 12.55 10.98
CA ASP A 137 9.45 12.75 12.08
C ASP A 137 9.07 13.97 12.93
N GLY A 138 9.37 13.95 14.22
CA GLY A 138 9.17 15.06 15.13
C GLY A 138 10.12 16.23 14.86
N GLY A 139 9.64 17.45 15.08
CA GLY A 139 10.42 18.67 14.92
C GLY A 139 11.42 18.87 16.06
N LYS A 140 12.54 19.53 15.78
CA LYS A 140 13.55 19.85 16.80
C LYS A 140 13.12 21.01 17.69
N GLY A 141 13.42 20.88 18.99
CA GLY A 141 13.28 21.94 19.97
C GLY A 141 14.24 23.11 19.77
N SER A 142 13.86 24.30 20.24
CA SER A 142 14.72 25.49 20.13
C SER A 142 15.80 25.51 21.20
N LYS A 143 17.00 26.02 20.87
CA LYS A 143 18.04 26.29 21.86
C LYS A 143 17.63 27.45 22.78
N GLY A 144 18.13 27.42 24.03
CA GLY A 144 18.00 28.53 24.96
C GLY A 144 18.66 29.81 24.44
N LYS A 145 18.01 30.95 24.69
CA LYS A 145 18.40 32.30 24.26
C LYS A 145 19.12 33.08 25.38
N ILE A 146 19.85 34.13 24.98
CA ILE A 146 20.63 35.02 25.88
C ILE A 146 19.74 36.00 26.69
N LYS A 147 18.41 35.94 26.58
CA LYS A 147 17.50 36.93 27.18
C LYS A 147 17.19 36.64 28.65
N ALA A 148 16.93 37.71 29.41
CA ALA A 148 16.97 37.79 30.89
C ALA A 148 16.01 36.91 31.72
N SER A 149 15.12 36.12 31.12
CA SER A 149 14.20 35.26 31.88
C SER A 149 14.68 33.82 31.89
N TYR A 150 14.54 33.16 33.04
CA TYR A 150 14.87 31.74 33.23
C TYR A 150 14.29 30.84 32.13
N ARG A 151 13.00 31.04 31.80
CA ARG A 151 12.29 30.26 30.75
C ARG A 151 12.90 30.40 29.35
N ASN A 152 13.56 31.51 29.06
CA ASN A 152 14.20 31.73 27.77
C ASN A 152 15.59 31.11 27.69
N MET A 153 16.21 30.79 28.83
CA MET A 153 17.53 30.15 28.89
C MET A 153 17.45 28.63 28.79
N CYS A 154 16.30 28.03 29.11
CA CYS A 154 16.04 26.61 28.94
C CYS A 154 15.86 26.24 27.46
N GLY A 155 16.24 25.02 27.11
CA GLY A 155 15.95 24.43 25.81
C GLY A 155 14.49 24.03 25.66
N GLY A 156 13.94 24.18 24.46
CA GLY A 156 12.63 23.67 24.06
C GLY A 156 12.66 22.17 23.82
N ASN A 157 11.56 21.48 24.10
CA ASN A 157 11.48 20.04 23.88
C ASN A 157 11.39 19.74 22.38
N GLY A 158 11.85 18.55 21.97
CA GLY A 158 11.51 17.99 20.67
C GLY A 158 10.01 17.69 20.56
N GLY A 159 9.52 17.62 19.33
CA GLY A 159 8.20 17.05 19.04
C GLY A 159 8.30 15.55 18.89
N ASP A 160 7.22 14.83 19.14
CA ASP A 160 7.17 13.38 19.00
C ASP A 160 7.10 12.98 17.52
N GLY A 161 7.60 11.79 17.21
CA GLY A 161 7.40 11.17 15.90
C GLY A 161 5.95 10.71 15.73
N GLY A 162 5.42 10.86 14.52
CA GLY A 162 4.08 10.37 14.19
C GLY A 162 4.06 8.85 14.07
N ASP A 163 2.97 8.21 14.47
CA ASP A 163 2.82 6.76 14.30
C ASP A 163 2.79 6.35 12.82
N GLY A 164 3.22 5.12 12.54
CA GLY A 164 2.99 4.48 11.25
C GLY A 164 1.50 4.21 11.00
N GLY A 165 1.11 4.22 9.74
CA GLY A 165 -0.23 3.82 9.31
C GLY A 165 -0.40 2.30 9.36
N ASP A 166 -1.59 1.83 9.70
CA ASP A 166 -1.89 0.40 9.65
C ASP A 166 -1.91 -0.10 8.20
N ALA A 167 -1.64 -1.38 7.98
CA ALA A 167 -1.86 -1.99 6.68
C ALA A 167 -3.35 -2.07 6.31
N GLY A 168 -3.66 -2.37 5.05
CA GLY A 168 -5.01 -2.77 4.65
C GLY A 168 -5.17 -4.28 4.58
N TYR A 169 -6.41 -4.73 4.45
CA TYR A 169 -6.76 -6.12 4.20
C TYR A 169 -6.63 -6.44 2.71
N ILE A 170 -6.24 -7.68 2.39
CA ILE A 170 -6.24 -8.16 1.02
C ILE A 170 -7.16 -9.37 0.96
N THR A 171 -8.32 -9.20 0.32
CA THR A 171 -9.28 -10.28 0.10
C THR A 171 -9.17 -10.76 -1.34
N VAL A 172 -8.84 -12.04 -1.52
CA VAL A 172 -8.59 -12.65 -2.82
C VAL A 172 -9.69 -13.66 -3.12
N HIS A 173 -10.48 -13.42 -4.15
CA HIS A 173 -11.43 -14.38 -4.68
C HIS A 173 -10.80 -15.15 -5.83
N VAL A 174 -10.74 -16.47 -5.68
CA VAL A 174 -10.12 -17.36 -6.66
C VAL A 174 -11.22 -18.11 -7.39
N ASP A 175 -11.28 -17.93 -8.72
CA ASP A 175 -12.15 -18.72 -9.58
C ASP A 175 -11.66 -20.18 -9.68
N SER A 176 -12.58 -21.09 -9.98
CA SER A 176 -12.32 -22.52 -10.12
C SER A 176 -11.17 -22.83 -11.10
N THR A 177 -11.00 -22.02 -12.14
CA THR A 177 -9.95 -22.14 -13.14
C THR A 177 -8.55 -21.82 -12.59
N ALA A 178 -8.45 -20.96 -11.58
CA ALA A 178 -7.19 -20.49 -10.99
C ALA A 178 -6.73 -21.32 -9.78
N ILE A 179 -7.57 -22.22 -9.26
CA ILE A 179 -7.26 -23.05 -8.08
C ILE A 179 -5.90 -23.77 -8.16
N PRO A 180 -5.49 -24.36 -9.30
CA PRO A 180 -4.19 -25.03 -9.40
C PRO A 180 -2.99 -24.10 -9.19
N TYR A 181 -3.19 -22.77 -9.25
CA TYR A 181 -2.13 -21.77 -9.22
C TYR A 181 -2.10 -20.92 -7.94
N VAL A 182 -2.99 -21.18 -6.99
CA VAL A 182 -3.12 -20.38 -5.75
C VAL A 182 -1.81 -20.28 -4.96
N ASN A 183 -1.02 -21.35 -4.94
CA ASN A 183 0.27 -21.40 -4.24
C ASN A 183 1.46 -21.28 -5.21
N ASN A 184 1.25 -20.70 -6.39
CA ASN A 184 2.34 -20.46 -7.33
C ASN A 184 3.19 -19.25 -6.88
N ARG A 185 4.51 -19.39 -6.97
CA ARG A 185 5.50 -18.34 -6.66
C ARG A 185 5.41 -17.10 -7.56
N CYS A 186 4.59 -17.14 -8.60
CA CYS A 186 4.31 -15.98 -9.45
C CYS A 186 3.54 -14.89 -8.72
N MET A 187 2.97 -15.15 -7.54
CA MET A 187 2.13 -14.21 -6.80
C MET A 187 2.67 -13.98 -5.38
N THR A 188 2.77 -12.72 -4.98
CA THR A 188 3.18 -12.30 -3.64
C THR A 188 2.28 -11.19 -3.13
N PHE A 189 2.08 -11.15 -1.82
CA PHE A 189 1.28 -10.14 -1.15
C PHE A 189 2.11 -9.42 -0.09
N SER A 190 1.82 -8.15 0.14
CA SER A 190 2.42 -7.30 1.17
C SER A 190 1.34 -6.48 1.83
N ASN A 191 1.32 -6.50 3.16
CA ASN A 191 0.41 -5.71 3.96
C ASN A 191 1.05 -5.38 5.30
N PHE A 192 2.21 -4.73 5.23
CA PHE A 192 2.93 -4.28 6.40
C PHE A 192 2.43 -2.91 6.86
N GLY A 193 2.39 -2.70 8.16
CA GLY A 193 2.20 -1.37 8.73
C GLY A 193 3.39 -0.47 8.37
N GLY A 194 3.14 0.83 8.34
CA GLY A 194 4.18 1.83 8.16
C GLY A 194 5.07 1.92 9.39
N ILE A 195 6.28 2.43 9.20
CA ILE A 195 7.23 2.66 10.29
C ILE A 195 6.85 3.96 11.01
N GLY A 196 6.99 4.00 12.34
CA GLY A 196 6.84 5.24 13.10
C GLY A 196 7.93 6.26 12.77
N GLY A 197 7.60 7.54 12.83
CA GLY A 197 8.55 8.63 12.66
C GLY A 197 9.49 8.75 13.86
N GLN A 198 10.69 9.30 13.64
CA GLN A 198 11.64 9.51 14.73
C GLN A 198 11.23 10.72 15.58
N GLY A 199 11.41 10.66 16.90
CA GLY A 199 11.28 11.79 17.81
C GLY A 199 12.30 12.90 17.51
N GLY A 200 11.90 14.15 17.68
CA GLY A 200 12.76 15.31 17.45
C GLY A 200 13.72 15.55 18.62
N ASP A 201 14.93 16.05 18.34
CA ASP A 201 15.90 16.39 19.39
C ASP A 201 15.40 17.54 20.27
N GLY A 202 15.63 17.42 21.57
CA GLY A 202 15.54 18.49 22.55
C GLY A 202 16.57 19.59 22.29
N GLY A 203 16.15 20.83 22.48
CA GLY A 203 17.04 21.98 22.38
C GLY A 203 17.98 22.06 23.59
N LYS A 204 19.23 22.47 23.38
CA LYS A 204 20.14 22.71 24.50
C LYS A 204 19.78 24.00 25.25
N GLY A 205 19.69 23.90 26.57
CA GLY A 205 19.69 25.02 27.47
C GLY A 205 21.04 25.74 27.43
N ARG A 206 21.04 26.99 27.87
CA ARG A 206 22.25 27.81 27.87
C ARG A 206 22.89 27.78 29.24
N SER A 207 24.05 27.13 29.34
CA SER A 207 24.91 27.24 30.52
C SER A 207 25.55 28.63 30.55
N LEU A 208 25.28 29.38 31.61
CA LEU A 208 25.91 30.68 31.85
C LEU A 208 26.87 30.55 33.02
N THR A 209 28.16 30.74 32.74
CA THR A 209 29.20 31.00 33.74
C THR A 209 28.77 32.20 34.58
N GLY A 210 28.39 31.97 35.85
CA GLY A 210 27.97 33.02 36.79
C GLY A 210 26.45 33.21 36.99
N TYR A 211 25.59 32.41 36.36
CA TYR A 211 24.15 32.45 36.67
C TYR A 211 23.88 31.73 38.01
N LYS A 212 23.66 32.51 39.07
CA LYS A 212 23.49 32.01 40.45
C LYS A 212 22.03 31.77 40.88
N LYS A 213 21.06 32.09 40.02
CA LYS A 213 19.63 31.91 40.33
C LYS A 213 19.25 30.44 40.13
N LYS A 214 18.55 29.87 41.12
CA LYS A 214 17.95 28.52 41.03
C LYS A 214 16.48 28.64 40.57
N PRO A 215 15.97 27.71 39.76
CA PRO A 215 16.68 26.56 39.18
C PRO A 215 17.68 26.98 38.08
N LEU A 216 18.61 26.08 37.73
CA LEU A 216 19.55 26.30 36.63
C LEU A 216 18.86 26.00 35.29
N PRO A 217 19.19 26.72 34.21
CA PRO A 217 18.66 26.42 32.89
C PRO A 217 18.97 24.97 32.50
N HIS A 218 17.97 24.28 31.97
CA HIS A 218 18.04 22.88 31.58
C HIS A 218 17.83 22.70 30.08
N ASP A 219 18.27 21.56 29.58
CA ASP A 219 18.02 21.12 28.20
C ASP A 219 16.55 20.71 28.05
N GLY A 220 16.03 20.82 26.82
CA GLY A 220 14.74 20.24 26.47
C GLY A 220 14.86 18.73 26.36
N GLU A 221 13.76 18.05 26.61
CA GLU A 221 13.66 16.60 26.41
C GLU A 221 13.54 16.28 24.91
N ASP A 222 14.10 15.15 24.50
CA ASP A 222 13.89 14.58 23.18
C ASP A 222 12.45 14.07 23.06
N GLY A 223 11.87 14.16 21.87
CA GLY A 223 10.57 13.57 21.57
C GLY A 223 10.65 12.04 21.53
N LEU A 224 9.52 11.39 21.72
CA LEU A 224 9.39 9.94 21.58
C LEU A 224 9.27 9.54 20.11
N ASP A 225 9.79 8.36 19.76
CA ASP A 225 9.55 7.77 18.45
C ASP A 225 8.09 7.33 18.33
N GLY A 226 7.52 7.47 17.13
CA GLY A 226 6.20 6.97 16.80
C GLY A 226 6.16 5.44 16.79
N VAL A 227 5.00 4.86 17.05
CA VAL A 227 4.83 3.40 17.04
C VAL A 227 4.64 2.90 15.61
N GLU A 228 5.16 1.71 15.30
CA GLU A 228 4.89 1.04 14.03
C GLU A 228 3.39 0.76 13.86
N GLY A 229 2.92 0.91 12.62
CA GLY A 229 1.56 0.57 12.25
C GLY A 229 1.31 -0.94 12.34
N ASN A 230 0.05 -1.30 12.53
CA ASN A 230 -0.31 -2.69 12.69
C ASN A 230 -0.21 -3.47 11.36
N SER A 231 0.59 -4.54 11.37
CA SER A 231 0.73 -5.49 10.25
C SER A 231 -0.20 -6.71 10.38
N SER A 232 -1.06 -6.78 11.40
CA SER A 232 -1.95 -7.92 11.65
C SER A 232 -3.14 -8.02 10.68
N ASN A 233 -3.22 -7.11 9.71
CA ASN A 233 -4.22 -7.15 8.66
C ASN A 233 -4.02 -8.44 7.85
N ARG A 234 -5.11 -9.10 7.48
CA ARG A 234 -5.04 -10.48 6.93
C ARG A 234 -5.10 -10.46 5.41
N ILE A 235 -4.27 -11.29 4.79
CA ILE A 235 -4.46 -11.76 3.43
C ILE A 235 -5.39 -12.98 3.52
N VAL A 236 -6.57 -12.90 2.94
CA VAL A 236 -7.56 -13.98 2.96
C VAL A 236 -7.86 -14.42 1.54
N MET A 237 -7.67 -15.70 1.25
CA MET A 237 -8.08 -16.27 -0.03
C MET A 237 -9.37 -17.05 0.12
N ILE A 238 -10.32 -16.79 -0.78
CA ILE A 238 -11.66 -17.33 -0.81
C ILE A 238 -11.84 -18.06 -2.13
N GLY A 239 -12.17 -19.35 -2.05
CA GLY A 239 -12.44 -20.18 -3.22
C GLY A 239 -13.83 -19.98 -3.82
N PRO A 240 -14.15 -20.72 -4.89
CA PRO A 240 -15.39 -20.58 -5.66
C PRO A 240 -16.67 -20.80 -4.83
N ASN A 241 -16.56 -21.61 -3.76
CA ASN A 241 -17.68 -21.95 -2.87
C ASN A 241 -17.67 -21.15 -1.56
N GLY A 242 -16.89 -20.06 -1.48
CA GLY A 242 -16.77 -19.26 -0.26
C GLY A 242 -15.84 -19.85 0.82
N ASN A 243 -15.26 -21.02 0.57
CA ASN A 243 -14.33 -21.66 1.51
C ASN A 243 -12.99 -20.92 1.54
N MET A 244 -12.43 -20.74 2.73
CA MET A 244 -11.06 -20.20 2.86
C MET A 244 -10.05 -21.20 2.28
N ILE A 245 -9.16 -20.70 1.42
CA ILE A 245 -8.05 -21.47 0.86
C ILE A 245 -6.78 -21.02 1.57
N GLY A 246 -6.00 -22.00 2.05
CA GLY A 246 -4.68 -21.71 2.61
C GLY A 246 -3.72 -21.21 1.52
N TRP A 247 -3.19 -20.01 1.72
CA TRP A 247 -2.05 -19.49 0.98
C TRP A 247 -0.77 -19.81 1.75
N LYS A 248 0.22 -20.40 1.07
CA LYS A 248 1.51 -20.82 1.66
C LYS A 248 2.67 -20.03 1.11
#